data_AF-A0A127AYW0-F1
#
_entry.id   AF-A0A127AYW0-F1
#
_cell.length_a   1.000
_cell.length_b   1.000
_cell.length_c   1.000
_cell.angle_alpha   90.00
_cell.angle_beta   90.00
_cell.angle_gamma   90.00
#
_symmetry.space_group_name_H-M   'P 1'
#
loop_
_entity.id
_entity.type
_entity.pdbx_description
1 polymer ?
#
loop_
_entity_poly.entity_id
_entity_poly.type
_entity_poly.pdbx_seq_one_letter_code
_entity_poly.pdbx_strand_id
1 'polypeptide(L)'
;MEVFLRAKHWQVFILGVFLHLLGTIFFTSSPSLQLLGSATGILMVFIYPFMVGYLLQDYLPSRVQLKYTFFIINSFLWLGAYLVALILFEGQKKEFSGLSGLLFFYIVFAFFYSFAFPAKAIKSIEMRSEASFGDYFYYFFLMLAFPLGIWILQPKINKIVARGKTAAESVE
;
A
#
# COMPACT_ATOMS: atom_id res chain seq x y z
N MET A 1 -7.06 -3.68 15.87
CA MET A 1 -6.39 -3.44 14.57
C MET A 1 -6.17 -1.96 14.25
N GLU A 2 -6.87 -1.00 14.89
CA GLU A 2 -6.65 0.45 14.68
C GLU A 2 -5.29 0.99 15.14
N VAL A 3 -4.51 0.21 15.90
CA VAL A 3 -3.20 0.63 16.44
C VAL A 3 -2.27 1.09 15.31
N PHE A 4 -2.33 0.42 14.16
CA PHE A 4 -1.55 0.80 12.97
C PHE A 4 -1.94 2.18 12.43
N LEU A 5 -3.23 2.46 12.29
CA LEU A 5 -3.71 3.77 11.81
C LEU A 5 -3.45 4.91 12.81
N ARG A 6 -3.15 4.59 14.07
CA ARG A 6 -2.83 5.56 15.12
C ARG A 6 -1.33 5.75 15.33
N ALA A 7 -0.51 4.89 14.72
CA ALA A 7 0.93 4.93 14.90
C ALA A 7 1.48 6.31 14.52
N LYS A 8 2.53 6.75 15.22
CA LYS A 8 3.24 7.97 14.83
C LYS A 8 4.00 7.69 13.55
N HIS A 9 4.06 8.68 12.65
CA HIS A 9 4.78 8.57 11.37
C HIS A 9 6.22 8.05 11.55
N TRP A 10 6.92 8.48 12.60
CA TRP A 10 8.27 8.03 12.89
C TRP A 10 8.35 6.55 13.31
N GLN A 11 7.32 5.99 13.95
CA GLN A 11 7.30 4.56 14.32
C GLN A 11 7.18 3.68 13.08
N VAL A 12 6.30 4.06 12.15
CA VAL A 12 6.12 3.36 10.87
C VAL A 12 7.37 3.50 9.99
N PHE A 13 7.97 4.70 9.98
CA PHE A 13 9.22 4.98 9.28
C PHE A 13 10.37 4.13 9.82
N ILE A 14 10.64 4.19 11.14
CA ILE A 14 11.76 3.46 11.75
C ILE A 14 11.56 1.97 11.53
N LEU A 15 10.35 1.44 11.73
CA LEU A 15 10.09 0.03 11.50
C LEU A 15 10.42 -0.38 10.05
N GLY A 16 9.94 0.37 9.06
CA GLY A 16 10.18 0.06 7.65
C GLY A 16 11.65 0.20 7.24
N VAL A 17 12.29 1.31 7.59
CA VAL A 17 13.70 1.57 7.25
C VAL A 17 14.64 0.62 7.98
N PHE A 18 14.41 0.37 9.27
CA PHE A 18 15.24 -0.52 10.07
C PHE A 18 15.16 -1.96 9.57
N LEU A 19 13.95 -2.47 9.32
CA LEU A 19 13.79 -3.81 8.77
C LEU A 19 14.40 -3.93 7.36
N HIS A 20 14.33 -2.88 6.53
CA HIS A 20 14.97 -2.89 5.21
C HIS A 20 16.51 -2.92 5.32
N LEU A 21 17.09 -2.09 6.19
CA LEU A 21 18.54 -2.04 6.42
C LEU A 21 19.07 -3.34 7.05
N LEU A 22 18.35 -3.91 8.02
CA LEU A 22 18.66 -5.24 8.53
C LEU A 22 18.61 -6.26 7.39
N GLY A 23 17.59 -6.18 6.53
CA GLY A 23 17.48 -7.06 5.39
C GLY A 23 18.71 -7.00 4.48
N THR A 24 19.10 -5.81 4.06
CA THR A 24 20.21 -5.66 3.09
C THR A 24 21.58 -5.98 3.68
N ILE A 25 21.82 -5.69 4.96
CA ILE A 25 23.13 -5.95 5.59
C ILE A 25 23.32 -7.45 5.86
N PHE A 26 22.30 -8.14 6.36
CA PHE A 26 22.42 -9.53 6.78
C PHE A 26 22.19 -10.55 5.66
N PHE A 27 21.50 -10.17 4.57
CA PHE A 27 21.03 -11.13 3.56
C PHE A 27 21.86 -11.20 2.27
N THR A 28 23.08 -10.65 2.24
CA THR A 28 23.95 -10.68 1.04
C THR A 28 24.83 -11.92 0.92
N SER A 29 24.88 -12.76 1.95
CA SER A 29 25.87 -13.83 2.05
C SER A 29 25.51 -15.11 1.28
N SER A 30 24.25 -15.33 0.93
CA SER A 30 23.82 -16.49 0.12
C SER A 30 22.58 -16.19 -0.73
N PRO A 31 22.36 -16.92 -1.85
CA PRO A 31 21.21 -16.72 -2.73
C PRO A 31 19.86 -16.84 -2.00
N SER A 32 19.73 -17.81 -1.10
CA SER A 32 18.51 -18.02 -0.30
C SER A 32 18.24 -16.86 0.66
N LEU A 33 19.29 -16.28 1.25
CA LEU A 33 19.13 -15.11 2.09
C LEU A 33 18.72 -13.89 1.25
N GLN A 34 19.34 -13.69 0.09
CA GLN A 34 19.00 -12.59 -0.82
C GLN A 34 17.53 -12.64 -1.28
N LEU A 35 17.00 -13.85 -1.48
CA LEU A 35 15.59 -14.11 -1.75
C LEU A 35 14.70 -13.61 -0.60
N LEU A 36 15.05 -13.96 0.64
CA LEU A 36 14.33 -13.53 1.84
C LEU A 36 14.39 -12.01 2.04
N GLY A 37 15.54 -11.39 1.78
CA GLY A 37 15.67 -9.93 1.83
C GLY A 37 14.77 -9.24 0.81
N SER A 38 14.73 -9.75 -0.42
CA SER A 38 13.88 -9.22 -1.49
C SER A 38 12.39 -9.40 -1.18
N ALA A 39 11.99 -10.57 -0.67
CA ALA A 39 10.64 -10.85 -0.21
C ALA A 39 10.23 -9.93 0.96
N THR A 40 11.14 -9.67 1.89
CA THR A 40 10.90 -8.77 3.02
C THR A 40 10.68 -7.33 2.54
N GLY A 41 11.48 -6.86 1.59
CA GLY A 41 11.33 -5.53 0.98
C GLY A 41 9.98 -5.36 0.27
N ILE A 42 9.56 -6.34 -0.54
CA ILE A 42 8.28 -6.23 -1.26
C ILE A 42 7.08 -6.29 -0.30
N LEU A 43 7.17 -7.10 0.76
CA LEU A 43 6.12 -7.16 1.79
C LEU A 43 5.93 -5.80 2.47
N MET A 44 6.98 -5.02 2.71
CA MET A 44 6.82 -3.66 3.26
C MET A 44 6.08 -2.73 2.31
N VAL A 45 6.46 -2.75 1.03
CA VAL A 45 5.83 -1.96 -0.02
C VAL A 45 4.36 -2.33 -0.16
N PHE A 46 4.01 -3.61 0.05
CA PHE A 46 2.64 -4.10 0.05
C PHE A 46 1.85 -3.71 1.31
N ILE A 47 2.41 -3.98 2.51
CA ILE A 47 1.68 -3.90 3.78
C ILE A 47 1.12 -2.50 4.02
N TYR A 48 1.91 -1.45 3.81
CA TYR A 48 1.46 -0.09 4.12
C TYR A 48 0.22 0.34 3.31
N PRO A 49 0.25 0.40 1.96
CA PRO A 49 -0.93 0.78 1.18
C PRO A 49 -2.09 -0.21 1.36
N PHE A 50 -1.79 -1.51 1.53
CA PHE A 50 -2.81 -2.52 1.77
C PHE A 50 -3.57 -2.25 3.08
N MET A 51 -2.86 -2.05 4.18
CA MET A 51 -3.44 -1.79 5.49
C MET A 51 -4.22 -0.48 5.53
N VAL A 52 -3.70 0.57 4.89
CA VAL A 52 -4.40 1.85 4.79
C VAL A 52 -5.70 1.68 3.99
N GLY A 53 -5.67 1.01 2.85
CA GLY A 53 -6.84 0.78 2.02
C GLY A 53 -7.88 -0.11 2.69
N TYR A 54 -7.43 -1.18 3.35
CA TYR A 54 -8.26 -2.11 4.11
C TYR A 54 -8.96 -1.42 5.28
N LEU A 55 -8.21 -0.75 6.14
CA LEU A 55 -8.75 -0.20 7.38
C LEU A 55 -9.53 1.11 7.19
N LEU A 56 -9.22 1.91 6.17
CA LEU A 56 -9.99 3.15 5.89
C LEU A 56 -11.33 2.90 5.23
N GLN A 57 -11.60 1.67 4.77
CA GLN A 57 -12.90 1.30 4.21
C GLN A 57 -14.04 1.59 5.20
N ASP A 58 -13.82 1.34 6.49
CA ASP A 58 -14.79 1.55 7.57
C ASP A 58 -15.02 3.03 7.91
N TYR A 59 -14.16 3.92 7.41
CA TYR A 59 -14.21 5.36 7.65
C TYR A 59 -14.81 6.13 6.46
N LEU A 60 -15.19 5.43 5.38
CA LEU A 60 -15.80 6.05 4.21
C LEU A 60 -17.19 6.60 4.55
N PRO A 61 -17.56 7.79 4.06
CA PRO A 61 -18.92 8.28 4.17
C PRO A 61 -19.91 7.32 3.52
N SER A 62 -21.10 7.12 4.09
CA SER A 62 -22.11 6.15 3.60
C SER A 62 -22.53 6.34 2.14
N ARG A 63 -22.33 7.54 1.59
CA ARG A 63 -22.62 7.89 0.19
C ARG A 63 -21.49 7.55 -0.79
N VAL A 64 -20.31 7.17 -0.32
CA VAL A 64 -19.14 6.85 -1.15
C VAL A 64 -18.94 5.35 -1.19
N GLN A 65 -19.04 4.77 -2.38
CA GLN A 65 -18.82 3.33 -2.59
C GLN A 65 -17.58 3.11 -3.45
N LEU A 66 -16.46 2.82 -2.81
CA LEU A 66 -15.25 2.43 -3.52
C LEU A 66 -15.27 0.93 -3.86
N LYS A 67 -14.63 0.54 -4.96
CA LYS A 67 -14.56 -0.86 -5.44
C LYS A 67 -13.58 -1.70 -4.60
N TYR A 68 -13.91 -1.91 -3.33
CA TYR A 68 -13.07 -2.58 -2.34
C TYR A 68 -12.64 -4.00 -2.75
N THR A 69 -13.57 -4.82 -3.24
CA THR A 69 -13.24 -6.17 -3.72
C THR A 69 -12.23 -6.15 -4.87
N PHE A 70 -12.38 -5.18 -5.79
CA PHE A 70 -11.45 -5.00 -6.90
C PHE A 70 -10.06 -4.60 -6.38
N PHE A 71 -9.98 -3.78 -5.32
CA PHE A 71 -8.72 -3.46 -4.66
C PHE A 71 -8.05 -4.68 -4.03
N ILE A 72 -8.79 -5.51 -3.29
CA ILE A 72 -8.25 -6.71 -2.66
C ILE A 72 -7.70 -7.67 -3.72
N ILE A 73 -8.48 -7.94 -4.78
CA ILE A 73 -8.06 -8.82 -5.87
C ILE A 73 -6.77 -8.32 -6.53
N ASN A 74 -6.73 -7.03 -6.93
CA ASN A 74 -5.55 -6.47 -7.58
C ASN A 74 -4.32 -6.45 -6.64
N SER A 75 -4.53 -6.17 -5.35
CA SER A 75 -3.47 -6.17 -4.34
C SER A 75 -2.78 -7.52 -4.22
N PHE A 76 -3.57 -8.60 -4.07
CA PHE A 76 -3.00 -9.94 -3.99
C PHE A 76 -2.50 -10.46 -5.33
N LEU A 77 -3.11 -10.04 -6.44
CA LEU A 77 -2.66 -10.43 -7.77
C LEU A 77 -1.25 -9.93 -8.06
N TRP A 78 -0.96 -8.63 -7.83
CA TRP A 78 0.37 -8.10 -8.11
C TRP A 78 1.41 -8.69 -7.15
N LEU A 79 1.07 -8.85 -5.86
CA LEU A 79 1.95 -9.46 -4.86
C LEU A 79 2.29 -10.92 -5.25
N GLY A 80 1.27 -11.71 -5.58
CA GLY A 80 1.43 -13.10 -6.00
C GLY A 80 2.27 -13.22 -7.28
N ALA A 81 1.98 -12.39 -8.29
CA ALA A 81 2.75 -12.36 -9.53
C ALA A 81 4.22 -12.01 -9.28
N TYR A 82 4.50 -11.05 -8.40
CA TYR A 82 5.87 -10.70 -8.02
C TYR A 82 6.60 -11.86 -7.31
N LEU A 83 5.96 -12.50 -6.33
CA LEU A 83 6.55 -13.63 -5.60
C LEU A 83 6.83 -14.82 -6.52
N VAL A 84 5.91 -15.14 -7.43
CA VAL A 84 6.12 -16.18 -8.44
C VAL A 84 7.29 -15.82 -9.37
N ALA A 85 7.34 -14.58 -9.86
CA ALA A 85 8.44 -14.12 -10.70
C ALA A 85 9.80 -14.20 -9.97
N LEU A 86 9.82 -13.87 -8.68
CA LEU A 86 11.02 -13.90 -7.84
C LEU A 86 11.54 -15.34 -7.64
N ILE A 87 10.64 -16.33 -7.50
CA ILE A 87 11.01 -17.75 -7.41
C ILE A 87 11.44 -18.31 -8.76
N LEU A 88 10.69 -18.02 -9.84
CA LEU A 88 10.90 -18.65 -11.14
C LEU A 88 12.06 -18.06 -11.93
N PHE A 89 12.35 -16.77 -11.75
CA PHE A 89 13.34 -16.07 -12.56
C PHE A 89 14.62 -15.75 -11.80
N GLU A 90 14.68 -15.94 -10.48
CA GLU A 90 15.89 -15.72 -9.66
C GLU A 90 16.61 -14.38 -9.97
N GLY A 91 15.84 -13.34 -10.31
CA GLY A 91 16.38 -12.02 -10.68
C GLY A 91 16.93 -11.89 -12.11
N GLN A 92 16.82 -12.92 -12.94
CA GLN A 92 17.16 -12.85 -14.36
C GLN A 92 16.17 -11.94 -15.11
N LYS A 93 16.73 -11.12 -16.00
CA LYS A 93 15.94 -10.27 -16.90
C LYS A 93 15.23 -11.16 -17.91
N LYS A 94 13.90 -11.11 -17.91
CA LYS A 94 13.07 -11.80 -18.89
C LYS A 94 12.37 -10.78 -19.78
N GLU A 95 12.45 -11.01 -21.08
CA GLU A 95 11.67 -10.25 -22.04
C GLU A 95 10.24 -10.78 -22.07
N PHE A 96 9.27 -9.87 -21.99
CA PHE A 96 7.86 -10.18 -22.12
C PHE A 96 7.40 -9.76 -23.52
N SER A 97 6.93 -10.72 -24.31
CA SER A 97 6.41 -10.48 -25.66
C SER A 97 5.04 -11.13 -25.86
N GLY A 98 4.25 -10.60 -26.81
CA GLY A 98 2.90 -11.10 -27.11
C GLY A 98 1.97 -11.09 -25.89
N LEU A 99 1.28 -12.21 -25.65
CA LEU A 99 0.31 -12.39 -24.55
C LEU A 99 0.95 -12.20 -23.15
N SER A 100 2.22 -12.58 -22.99
CA SER A 100 2.95 -12.40 -21.72
C SER A 100 3.17 -10.92 -21.38
N GLY A 101 3.32 -10.07 -22.40
CA GLY A 101 3.41 -8.62 -22.25
C GLY A 101 2.09 -8.02 -21.77
N LEU A 102 0.94 -8.47 -22.31
CA LEU A 102 -0.38 -8.02 -21.85
C LEU A 102 -0.63 -8.35 -20.37
N LEU A 103 -0.27 -9.56 -19.96
CA LEU A 103 -0.34 -9.97 -18.55
C LEU A 103 0.55 -9.08 -17.68
N PHE A 104 1.79 -8.81 -18.11
CA PHE A 104 2.68 -7.90 -17.40
C PHE A 104 2.09 -6.49 -17.24
N PHE A 105 1.50 -5.91 -18.29
CA PHE A 105 0.82 -4.61 -18.19
C PHE A 105 -0.33 -4.62 -17.19
N TYR A 106 -1.10 -5.70 -17.13
CA TYR A 106 -2.16 -5.82 -16.15
C TYR A 106 -1.62 -5.92 -14.71
N ILE A 107 -0.52 -6.64 -14.49
CA ILE A 107 0.15 -6.69 -13.18
C ILE A 107 0.67 -5.31 -12.77
N VAL A 108 1.25 -4.54 -13.70
CA VAL A 108 1.66 -3.15 -13.46
C VAL A 108 0.46 -2.26 -13.12
N PHE A 109 -0.65 -2.43 -13.83
CA PHE A 109 -1.91 -1.76 -13.49
C PHE A 109 -2.40 -2.14 -12.09
N ALA A 110 -2.41 -3.43 -11.74
CA ALA A 110 -2.84 -3.94 -10.44
C ALA A 110 -1.97 -3.39 -9.30
N PHE A 111 -0.66 -3.30 -9.54
CA PHE A 111 0.28 -2.62 -8.65
C PHE A 111 -0.16 -1.17 -8.43
N PHE A 112 -0.25 -0.35 -9.47
CA PHE A 112 -0.62 1.07 -9.31
C PHE A 112 -2.02 1.26 -8.70
N TYR A 113 -2.99 0.41 -9.06
CA TYR A 113 -4.33 0.46 -8.49
C TYR A 113 -4.31 0.26 -6.96
N SER A 114 -3.40 -0.60 -6.47
CA SER A 114 -3.24 -0.88 -5.03
C SER A 114 -2.73 0.33 -4.24
N PHE A 115 -2.07 1.30 -4.88
CA PHE A 115 -1.68 2.59 -4.28
C PHE A 115 -2.73 3.68 -4.51
N ALA A 116 -3.40 3.65 -5.67
CA ALA A 116 -4.43 4.62 -6.02
C ALA A 116 -5.68 4.48 -5.13
N PHE A 117 -6.08 3.25 -4.82
CA PHE A 117 -7.24 2.99 -3.96
C PHE A 117 -7.13 3.63 -2.56
N PRO A 118 -6.08 3.37 -1.76
CA PRO A 118 -5.94 4.01 -0.44
C PRO A 118 -5.78 5.53 -0.55
N ALA A 119 -5.11 6.05 -1.58
CA ALA A 119 -5.03 7.50 -1.82
C ALA A 119 -6.42 8.12 -2.06
N LYS A 120 -7.23 7.48 -2.92
CA LYS A 120 -8.63 7.85 -3.17
C LYS A 120 -9.48 7.74 -1.92
N ALA A 121 -9.28 6.71 -1.09
CA ALA A 121 -10.00 6.53 0.17
C ALA A 121 -9.73 7.68 1.13
N ILE A 122 -8.47 8.00 1.42
CA ILE A 122 -8.09 9.13 2.30
C ILE A 122 -8.76 10.42 1.80
N LYS A 123 -8.62 10.73 0.50
CA LYS A 123 -9.16 11.97 -0.06
C LYS A 123 -10.68 12.01 -0.03
N SER A 124 -11.35 10.89 -0.29
CA SER A 124 -12.82 10.81 -0.26
C SER A 124 -13.37 11.02 1.14
N ILE A 125 -12.65 10.56 2.18
CA ILE A 125 -13.01 10.81 3.57
C ILE A 125 -12.84 12.30 3.92
N GLU A 126 -11.73 12.92 3.51
CA GLU A 126 -11.49 14.35 3.73
C GLU A 126 -12.55 15.23 3.05
N MET A 127 -12.95 14.91 1.83
CA MET A 127 -13.96 15.65 1.06
C MET A 127 -15.40 15.29 1.47
N ARG A 128 -15.57 14.19 2.19
CA ARG A 128 -16.85 13.52 2.45
C ARG A 128 -17.60 13.12 1.18
N SER A 129 -16.99 13.13 0.00
CA SER A 129 -17.58 12.74 -1.30
C SER A 129 -16.57 11.90 -2.08
N GLU A 130 -17.00 11.21 -3.13
CA GLU A 130 -16.08 10.42 -3.93
C GLU A 130 -15.05 11.32 -4.62
N ALA A 131 -13.77 11.09 -4.36
CA ALA A 131 -12.69 11.86 -4.95
C ALA A 131 -12.45 11.50 -6.42
N SER A 132 -12.33 12.51 -7.28
CA SER A 132 -11.91 12.32 -8.68
C SER A 132 -10.40 12.10 -8.77
N PHE A 133 -9.90 11.65 -9.93
CA PHE A 133 -8.46 11.40 -10.12
C PHE A 133 -7.59 12.64 -9.80
N GLY A 134 -8.02 13.83 -10.20
CA GLY A 134 -7.30 15.07 -9.91
C GLY A 134 -7.21 15.38 -8.42
N ASP A 135 -8.23 14.99 -7.64
CA ASP A 135 -8.28 15.29 -6.21
C ASP A 135 -7.28 14.48 -5.39
N TYR A 136 -7.06 13.21 -5.75
CA TYR A 136 -6.16 12.30 -5.02
C TYR A 136 -4.81 12.05 -5.71
N PHE A 137 -4.57 12.65 -6.89
CA PHE A 137 -3.32 12.48 -7.65
C PHE A 137 -2.08 12.69 -6.79
N TYR A 138 -2.04 13.78 -6.02
CA TYR A 138 -0.94 14.06 -5.10
C TYR A 138 -0.78 12.96 -4.03
N TYR A 139 -1.89 12.43 -3.49
CA TYR A 139 -1.84 11.39 -2.45
C TYR A 139 -1.39 10.05 -3.03
N PHE A 140 -1.68 9.77 -4.29
CA PHE A 140 -1.18 8.60 -5.00
C PHE A 140 0.35 8.61 -5.09
N PHE A 141 0.95 9.74 -5.50
CA PHE A 141 2.41 9.86 -5.52
C PHE A 141 3.03 9.80 -4.13
N LEU A 142 2.37 10.38 -3.11
CA LEU A 142 2.81 10.19 -1.73
C LEU A 142 2.76 8.71 -1.33
N MET A 143 1.73 7.97 -1.70
CA MET A 143 1.64 6.55 -1.38
C MET A 143 2.79 5.75 -2.00
N LEU A 144 3.24 6.12 -3.20
CA LEU A 144 4.38 5.52 -3.89
C LEU A 144 5.75 5.99 -3.35
N ALA A 145 5.84 7.23 -2.88
CA ALA A 145 7.08 7.86 -2.43
C ALA A 145 7.49 7.38 -1.02
N PHE A 146 7.64 6.08 -0.83
CA PHE A 146 8.14 5.52 0.42
C PHE A 146 9.62 5.93 0.63
N PRO A 147 10.03 6.38 1.83
CA PRO A 147 9.23 6.50 3.05
C PRO A 147 8.64 7.92 3.29
N LEU A 148 9.02 8.92 2.48
CA LEU A 148 8.61 10.33 2.65
C LEU A 148 7.08 10.51 2.66
N GLY A 149 6.39 9.74 1.83
CA GLY A 149 4.95 9.69 1.76
C GLY A 149 4.25 9.40 3.08
N ILE A 150 4.81 8.48 3.87
CA ILE A 150 4.28 8.09 5.18
C ILE A 150 4.32 9.28 6.13
N TRP A 151 5.37 10.09 6.07
CA TRP A 151 5.52 11.26 6.93
C TRP A 151 4.38 12.28 6.73
N ILE A 152 3.89 12.40 5.50
CA ILE A 152 2.84 13.35 5.14
C ILE A 152 1.44 12.72 5.28
N LEU A 153 1.27 11.46 4.86
CA LEU A 153 -0.02 10.77 4.87
C LEU A 153 -0.43 10.29 6.26
N GLN A 154 0.49 9.75 7.06
CA GLN A 154 0.15 9.17 8.36
C GLN A 154 -0.50 10.19 9.32
N PRO A 155 0.00 11.44 9.49
CA PRO A 155 -0.68 12.43 10.33
C PRO A 155 -2.10 12.76 9.87
N LYS A 156 -2.39 12.69 8.56
CA LYS A 156 -3.74 12.90 8.01
C LYS A 156 -4.66 11.71 8.36
N ILE A 157 -4.15 10.50 8.21
CA ILE A 157 -4.85 9.26 8.60
C ILE A 157 -5.19 9.29 10.11
N ASN A 158 -4.24 9.68 10.97
CA ASN A 158 -4.47 9.79 12.41
C ASN A 158 -5.62 10.78 12.73
N LYS A 159 -5.72 11.90 12.00
CA LYS A 159 -6.83 12.86 12.14
C LYS A 159 -8.17 12.29 11.70
N ILE A 160 -8.20 11.50 10.62
CA ILE A 160 -9.41 10.81 10.16
C ILE A 160 -9.92 9.87 11.25
N VAL A 161 -9.03 9.02 11.79
CA VAL A 161 -9.38 8.05 12.83
C VAL A 161 -9.83 8.72 14.11
N ALA A 162 -9.17 9.80 14.53
CA ALA A 162 -9.56 10.55 15.71
C ALA A 162 -10.98 11.10 15.59
N ARG A 163 -11.34 11.67 14.44
CA ARG A 163 -12.68 12.22 14.16
C ARG A 163 -13.76 11.13 14.09
N GLY A 164 -13.45 9.98 13.48
CA GLY A 164 -14.38 8.86 13.39
C GLY A 164 -14.82 8.37 14.78
N LYS A 165 -13.89 8.28 15.73
CA LYS A 165 -14.21 7.90 17.11
C LYS A 165 -15.11 8.90 17.83
N THR A 166 -14.82 10.19 17.73
CA THR A 166 -15.64 11.22 18.40
C THR A 166 -17.07 11.22 17.88
N ALA A 167 -17.27 10.94 16.58
CA ALA A 167 -18.59 10.82 16.00
C ALA A 167 -19.35 9.60 16.52
N ALA A 168 -18.68 8.45 16.68
CA ALA A 168 -19.28 7.24 17.23
C ALA A 168 -19.69 7.40 18.71
N GLU A 169 -18.82 8.00 19.54
CA GLU A 169 -19.07 8.25 20.97
C GLU A 169 -20.16 9.29 21.23
N SER A 170 -20.50 10.14 20.24
CA SER A 170 -21.57 11.15 20.37
C SER A 170 -22.98 10.63 20.03
N VAL A 171 -23.07 9.39 19.54
CA VAL A 171 -24.32 8.74 19.13
C VAL A 171 -24.75 7.66 20.13
N GLU A 172 -23.86 7.26 21.05
CA GLU A 172 -24.16 6.43 22.24
C GLU A 172 -24.55 7.31 23.45
#